data_AF-A0A7X5LIA2-F1
#
_entry.id   AF-A0A7X5LIA2-F1
#
_cell.length_a   1.000
_cell.length_b   1.000
_cell.length_c   1.000
_cell.angle_alpha   90.00
_cell.angle_beta   90.00
_cell.angle_gamma   90.00
#
_symmetry.space_group_name_H-M   'P 1'
#
loop_
_entity.id
_entity.type
_entity.pdbx_description
1 polymer ?
#
loop_
_entity_poly.entity_id
_entity_poly.type
_entity_poly.pdbx_seq_one_letter_code
_entity_poly.pdbx_strand_id
1 'polypeptide(L)'
;MKLQTSNRHEQDIPSVSNEHSLVVYRAKIERVMHKIGDANNSTREALEQHLNARQIQWVLGARAIRRLEKRFVLRSDLAVKEEPLMGNLAADQSITVGTFLLDALNREYTKNRDLNSLNTAVRLTDYLLSFPIEHITNITPLKTVLGDLLNILEALSNE
;
A
#
# COMPACT_ATOMS: atom_id res chain seq x y z
N MET A 1 19.91 24.66 41.15
CA MET A 1 19.30 23.41 40.65
C MET A 1 17.96 23.76 40.03
N LYS A 2 17.83 23.73 38.70
CA LYS A 2 16.55 23.99 38.00
C LYS A 2 15.93 22.65 37.61
N LEU A 3 14.65 22.50 37.95
CA LEU A 3 13.80 21.36 37.66
C LEU A 3 13.86 21.00 36.16
N GLN A 4 14.17 19.74 35.87
CA GLN A 4 13.88 19.10 34.60
C GLN A 4 12.36 19.03 34.44
N THR A 5 11.80 19.87 33.59
CA THR A 5 10.44 19.69 33.09
C THR A 5 10.47 18.61 32.01
N SER A 6 10.23 17.36 32.41
CA SER A 6 9.85 16.30 31.47
C SER A 6 8.57 16.74 30.77
N ASN A 7 8.59 16.76 29.43
CA ASN A 7 7.43 17.15 28.62
C ASN A 7 6.25 16.23 28.94
N ARG A 8 5.18 16.78 29.52
CA ARG A 8 3.92 16.07 29.81
C ARG A 8 3.31 15.38 28.58
N HIS A 9 3.66 15.80 27.38
CA HIS A 9 3.19 15.20 26.13
C HIS A 9 3.77 13.81 25.79
N GLU A 10 4.86 13.38 26.43
CA GLU A 10 5.40 12.03 26.23
C GLU A 10 4.75 10.97 27.14
N GLN A 11 4.04 11.39 28.19
CA GLN A 11 3.44 10.48 29.18
C GLN A 11 2.02 10.02 28.85
N ASP A 12 1.37 10.63 27.85
CA ASP A 12 0.01 10.30 27.40
C ASP A 12 0.00 9.60 26.02
N ILE A 13 1.09 8.94 25.63
CA ILE A 13 1.05 8.03 24.48
C ILE A 13 0.46 6.70 24.99
N PRO A 14 -0.79 6.35 24.64
CA PRO A 14 -1.35 5.07 25.06
C PRO A 14 -0.41 3.94 24.60
N SER A 15 -0.02 3.07 25.53
CA SER A 15 0.80 1.90 25.21
C SER A 15 -0.06 0.90 24.44
N VAL A 16 -0.10 1.04 23.12
CA VAL A 16 -0.71 0.04 22.25
C VAL A 16 0.32 -1.06 22.05
N SER A 17 0.03 -2.29 22.49
CA SER A 17 0.92 -3.41 22.20
C SER A 17 0.98 -3.66 20.69
N ASN A 18 2.11 -4.16 20.19
CA ASN A 18 2.27 -4.50 18.79
C ASN A 18 1.21 -5.51 18.32
N GLU A 19 0.87 -6.48 19.18
CA GLU A 19 -0.21 -7.45 18.95
C GLU A 19 -1.58 -6.78 18.79
N HIS A 20 -1.92 -5.80 19.65
CA HIS A 20 -3.19 -5.09 19.53
C HIS A 20 -3.25 -4.26 18.25
N SER A 21 -2.13 -3.66 17.85
CA SER A 21 -2.02 -2.89 16.60
C SER A 21 -2.21 -3.78 15.36
N LEU A 22 -1.58 -4.96 15.34
CA LEU A 22 -1.71 -5.91 14.23
C LEU A 22 -3.13 -6.48 14.14
N VAL A 23 -3.73 -6.87 15.27
CA VAL A 23 -5.11 -7.38 15.30
C VAL A 23 -6.10 -6.36 14.76
N VAL A 24 -5.99 -5.10 15.17
CA VAL A 24 -6.86 -4.01 14.68
C VAL A 24 -6.64 -3.77 13.18
N TYR A 25 -5.39 -3.75 12.72
CA TYR A 25 -5.06 -3.56 11.31
C TYR A 25 -5.56 -4.71 10.44
N ARG A 26 -5.38 -5.95 10.88
CA ARG A 26 -5.90 -7.17 10.24
C ARG A 26 -7.42 -7.13 10.11
N ALA A 27 -8.12 -6.87 11.21
CA ALA A 27 -9.59 -6.79 11.21
C ALA A 27 -10.13 -5.71 10.25
N LYS A 28 -9.40 -4.59 10.10
CA LYS A 28 -9.73 -3.55 9.11
C LYS A 28 -9.61 -4.08 7.69
N ILE A 29 -8.49 -4.74 7.35
CA ILE A 29 -8.25 -5.29 6.01
C ILE A 29 -9.27 -6.41 5.69
N GLU A 30 -9.44 -7.37 6.59
CA GLU A 30 -10.35 -8.52 6.40
C GLU A 30 -11.79 -8.07 6.15
N ARG A 31 -12.27 -7.05 6.86
CA ARG A 31 -13.61 -6.46 6.66
C ARG A 31 -13.83 -5.97 5.24
N VAL A 32 -12.79 -5.45 4.59
CA VAL A 32 -12.87 -5.00 3.20
C VAL A 32 -12.63 -6.16 2.24
N MET A 33 -11.66 -7.04 2.51
CA MET A 33 -11.36 -8.21 1.67
C MET A 33 -12.56 -9.13 1.43
N HIS A 34 -13.45 -9.31 2.42
CA HIS A 34 -14.69 -10.09 2.22
C HIS A 34 -15.65 -9.51 1.17
N LYS A 35 -15.49 -8.22 0.83
CA LYS A 35 -16.30 -7.52 -0.17
C LYS A 35 -15.60 -7.41 -1.53
N ILE A 36 -14.31 -7.74 -1.58
CA ILE A 36 -13.53 -7.79 -2.83
C ILE A 36 -13.74 -9.18 -3.43
N GLY A 37 -14.25 -9.26 -4.65
CA GLY A 37 -14.33 -10.53 -5.36
C GLY A 37 -12.95 -11.00 -5.83
N ASP A 38 -12.87 -12.28 -6.16
CA ASP A 38 -11.62 -12.87 -6.64
C ASP A 38 -11.36 -12.42 -8.09
N ALA A 39 -10.19 -11.82 -8.32
CA ALA A 39 -9.73 -11.50 -9.66
C ALA A 39 -8.74 -12.58 -10.12
N ASN A 40 -9.02 -13.19 -11.27
CA ASN A 40 -8.22 -14.29 -11.82
C ASN A 40 -7.03 -13.81 -12.67
N ASN A 41 -6.96 -12.51 -12.96
CA ASN A 41 -5.88 -11.91 -13.73
C ASN A 41 -4.64 -11.69 -12.85
N SER A 42 -3.45 -11.83 -13.43
CA SER A 42 -2.23 -11.40 -12.75
C SER A 42 -2.18 -9.87 -12.61
N THR A 43 -1.38 -9.38 -11.65
CA THR A 43 -1.20 -7.93 -11.46
C THR A 43 -0.70 -7.23 -12.73
N ARG A 44 0.08 -7.94 -13.54
CA ARG A 44 0.58 -7.44 -14.84
C ARG A 44 -0.51 -7.39 -15.90
N GLU A 45 -1.32 -8.44 -16.01
CA GLU A 45 -2.46 -8.45 -16.94
C GLU A 45 -3.46 -7.34 -16.61
N ALA A 46 -3.71 -7.08 -15.32
CA ALA A 46 -4.54 -5.96 -14.90
C ALA A 46 -3.97 -4.60 -15.34
N LEU A 47 -2.64 -4.40 -15.24
CA LEU A 47 -2.00 -3.18 -15.77
C LEU A 47 -2.21 -3.05 -17.27
N GLU A 48 -2.01 -4.13 -18.02
CA GLU A 48 -2.13 -4.14 -19.49
C GLU A 48 -3.58 -3.89 -19.96
N GLN A 49 -4.58 -4.26 -19.16
CA GLN A 49 -6.00 -4.00 -19.43
C GLN A 49 -6.42 -2.56 -19.16
N HIS A 50 -5.86 -1.91 -18.13
CA HIS A 50 -6.34 -0.62 -17.64
C HIS A 50 -5.47 0.58 -18.02
N LEU A 51 -4.23 0.35 -18.49
CA LEU A 51 -3.29 1.42 -18.82
C LEU A 51 -2.94 1.41 -20.31
N ASN A 52 -2.64 2.59 -20.84
CA ASN A 52 -2.09 2.67 -22.20
C ASN A 52 -0.59 2.28 -22.22
N ALA A 53 -0.06 2.00 -23.42
CA ALA A 53 1.32 1.54 -23.60
C ALA A 53 2.38 2.46 -22.95
N ARG A 54 2.19 3.79 -23.00
CA ARG A 54 3.14 4.74 -22.37
C ARG A 54 3.09 4.67 -20.85
N GLN A 55 1.89 4.53 -20.29
CA GLN A 55 1.70 4.35 -18.85
C GLN A 55 2.31 3.03 -18.37
N ILE A 56 2.11 1.94 -19.11
CA ILE A 56 2.71 0.63 -18.80
C ILE A 56 4.23 0.73 -18.80
N GLN A 57 4.84 1.30 -19.84
CA GLN A 57 6.29 1.51 -19.90
C GLN A 57 6.81 2.34 -18.73
N TRP A 58 6.05 3.33 -18.29
CA TRP A 58 6.42 4.16 -17.14
C TRP A 58 6.35 3.38 -15.82
N VAL A 59 5.28 2.60 -15.60
CA VAL A 59 5.03 1.79 -14.40
C VAL A 59 6.00 0.60 -14.29
N LEU A 60 6.41 0.01 -15.41
CA LEU A 60 7.34 -1.12 -15.44
C LEU A 60 8.81 -0.69 -15.63
N GLY A 61 9.07 0.62 -15.72
CA GLY A 61 10.40 1.16 -15.97
C GLY A 61 11.36 1.01 -14.78
N ALA A 62 12.66 1.26 -15.04
CA ALA A 62 13.66 1.27 -13.99
C ALA A 62 13.32 2.30 -12.89
N ARG A 63 13.49 1.92 -11.62
CA ARG A 63 13.14 2.72 -10.42
C ARG A 63 11.65 3.07 -10.30
N ALA A 64 10.76 2.40 -11.03
CA ALA A 64 9.34 2.71 -10.99
C ALA A 64 8.73 2.57 -9.59
N ILE A 65 9.12 1.55 -8.81
CA ILE A 65 8.67 1.35 -7.42
C ILE A 65 8.86 2.65 -6.62
N ARG A 66 10.09 3.18 -6.55
CA ARG A 66 10.40 4.38 -5.76
C ARG A 66 9.71 5.65 -6.28
N ARG A 67 9.40 5.75 -7.59
CA ARG A 67 8.57 6.85 -8.12
C ARG A 67 7.11 6.71 -7.71
N LEU A 68 6.58 5.49 -7.78
CA LEU A 68 5.20 5.16 -7.42
C LEU A 68 4.96 5.35 -5.91
N GLU A 69 5.91 4.96 -5.05
CA GLU A 69 5.87 5.21 -3.60
C GLU A 69 5.67 6.71 -3.31
N LYS A 70 6.46 7.57 -3.96
CA LYS A 70 6.32 9.02 -3.82
C LYS A 70 4.94 9.51 -4.26
N ARG A 71 4.34 8.92 -5.30
CA ARG A 71 3.00 9.31 -5.77
C ARG A 71 1.91 8.95 -4.76
N PHE A 72 1.88 7.69 -4.38
CA PHE A 72 0.72 7.12 -3.69
C PHE A 72 0.81 7.27 -2.18
N VAL A 73 2.02 7.36 -1.63
CA VAL A 73 2.25 7.40 -0.18
C VAL A 73 2.69 8.79 0.29
N LEU A 74 3.59 9.47 -0.45
CA LEU A 74 4.04 10.81 -0.09
C LEU A 74 3.11 11.89 -0.65
N ARG A 75 2.00 12.15 0.05
CA ARG A 75 0.97 13.15 -0.33
C ARG A 75 1.51 14.57 -0.58
N SER A 76 2.70 14.89 -0.09
CA SER A 76 3.37 16.19 -0.18
C SER A 76 4.24 16.41 -1.41
N ASP A 77 4.50 15.39 -2.24
CA ASP A 77 5.37 15.54 -3.42
C ASP A 77 4.59 16.05 -4.64
N LEU A 78 4.59 17.37 -4.84
CA LEU A 78 3.93 18.05 -5.97
C LEU A 78 4.45 17.58 -7.33
N ALA A 79 5.75 17.29 -7.46
CA ALA A 79 6.37 16.91 -8.73
C ALA A 79 5.81 15.57 -9.25
N VAL A 80 5.38 14.69 -8.34
CA VAL A 80 4.81 13.41 -8.72
C VAL A 80 3.32 13.53 -9.01
N LYS A 81 2.61 14.50 -8.41
CA LYS A 81 1.21 14.84 -8.77
C LYS A 81 1.09 15.35 -10.20
N GLU A 82 2.10 16.10 -10.66
CA GLU A 82 2.18 16.71 -11.99
C GLU A 82 2.71 15.77 -13.09
N GLU A 83 3.08 14.52 -12.78
CA GLU A 83 3.52 13.54 -13.79
C GLU A 83 2.44 13.34 -14.86
N PRO A 84 2.64 13.78 -16.12
CA PRO A 84 1.56 13.83 -17.11
C PRO A 84 0.94 12.48 -17.43
N LEU A 85 1.72 11.39 -17.33
CA LEU A 85 1.25 10.04 -17.61
C LEU A 85 0.40 9.46 -16.46
N MET A 86 0.58 9.97 -15.24
CA MET A 86 -0.01 9.43 -14.02
C MET A 86 -0.92 10.42 -13.30
N GLY A 87 -0.95 11.69 -13.73
CA GLY A 87 -1.63 12.82 -13.10
C GLY A 87 -3.13 12.64 -12.96
N ASN A 88 -3.77 12.13 -14.03
CA ASN A 88 -5.22 12.03 -14.17
C ASN A 88 -5.70 10.57 -14.25
N LEU A 89 -5.10 9.67 -13.47
CA LEU A 89 -5.57 8.28 -13.43
C LEU A 89 -7.01 8.22 -12.92
N ALA A 90 -7.86 7.48 -13.63
CA ALA A 90 -9.17 7.10 -13.12
C ALA A 90 -9.03 6.28 -11.82
N ALA A 91 -10.11 6.14 -11.05
CA ALA A 91 -10.10 5.35 -9.82
C ALA A 91 -9.57 3.93 -10.06
N ASP A 92 -10.11 3.25 -11.06
CA ASP A 92 -9.74 1.87 -11.43
C ASP A 92 -8.26 1.75 -11.85
N GLN A 93 -7.74 2.76 -12.55
CA GLN A 93 -6.33 2.81 -12.92
C GLN A 93 -5.44 3.04 -11.69
N SER A 94 -5.87 3.91 -10.77
CA SER A 94 -5.16 4.18 -9.52
C SER A 94 -5.10 2.94 -8.63
N ILE A 95 -6.19 2.19 -8.55
CA ILE A 95 -6.27 0.93 -7.79
C ILE A 95 -5.39 -0.14 -8.44
N THR A 96 -5.43 -0.28 -9.77
CA THR A 96 -4.59 -1.22 -10.51
C THR A 96 -3.10 -0.92 -10.30
N VAL A 97 -2.68 0.35 -10.45
CA VAL A 97 -1.29 0.76 -10.25
C VAL A 97 -0.88 0.61 -8.78
N GLY A 98 -1.75 0.97 -7.84
CA GLY A 98 -1.49 0.79 -6.42
C GLY A 98 -1.37 -0.68 -6.02
N THR A 99 -2.17 -1.57 -6.61
CA THR A 99 -2.08 -3.02 -6.39
C THR A 99 -0.76 -3.57 -6.93
N PHE A 100 -0.32 -3.12 -8.10
CA PHE A 100 1.02 -3.43 -8.61
C PHE A 100 2.13 -2.97 -7.67
N LEU A 101 2.06 -1.73 -7.19
CA LEU A 101 3.05 -1.22 -6.25
C LEU A 101 3.06 -2.06 -4.97
N LEU A 102 1.89 -2.42 -4.44
CA LEU A 102 1.78 -3.21 -3.21
C LEU A 102 2.42 -4.60 -3.38
N ASP A 103 2.14 -5.29 -4.50
CA ASP A 103 2.76 -6.58 -4.84
C ASP A 103 4.28 -6.44 -4.94
N ALA A 104 4.77 -5.40 -5.61
CA ALA A 104 6.20 -5.15 -5.74
C ALA A 104 6.89 -4.89 -4.38
N LEU A 105 6.25 -4.13 -3.48
CA LEU A 105 6.76 -3.85 -2.14
C LEU A 105 6.80 -5.10 -1.26
N ASN A 106 5.74 -5.93 -1.31
CA ASN A 106 5.69 -7.21 -0.62
C ASN A 106 6.85 -8.11 -1.07
N ARG A 107 7.11 -8.18 -2.39
CA ARG A 107 8.24 -8.95 -2.95
C ARG A 107 9.60 -8.40 -2.56
N GLU A 108 9.78 -7.08 -2.54
CA GLU A 108 11.04 -6.47 -2.07
C GLU A 108 11.31 -6.80 -0.61
N TYR A 109 10.29 -6.76 0.25
CA TYR A 109 10.42 -7.19 1.64
C TYR A 109 10.76 -8.68 1.74
N THR A 110 10.00 -9.56 1.08
CA THR A 110 10.24 -11.02 1.14
C THR A 110 11.64 -11.39 0.65
N LYS A 111 12.16 -10.69 -0.37
CA LYS A 111 13.48 -10.96 -0.96
C LYS A 111 14.63 -10.37 -0.15
N ASN A 112 14.48 -9.13 0.34
CA ASN A 112 15.60 -8.35 0.88
C ASN A 112 15.43 -8.01 2.37
N ARG A 113 14.33 -8.40 3.01
CA ARG A 113 13.89 -7.95 4.33
C ARG A 113 13.89 -6.42 4.49
N ASP A 114 13.54 -5.70 3.41
CA ASP A 114 13.50 -4.23 3.39
C ASP A 114 12.28 -3.70 4.16
N LEU A 115 12.51 -3.32 5.42
CA LEU A 115 11.48 -2.76 6.30
C LEU A 115 10.89 -1.44 5.78
N ASN A 116 11.62 -0.69 4.95
CA ASN A 116 11.08 0.53 4.35
C ASN A 116 9.99 0.22 3.32
N SER A 117 10.20 -0.82 2.51
CA SER A 117 9.18 -1.30 1.57
C SER A 117 7.95 -1.81 2.31
N LEU A 118 8.12 -2.52 3.43
CA LEU A 118 7.00 -2.97 4.26
C LEU A 118 6.20 -1.83 4.90
N ASN A 119 6.87 -0.84 5.50
CA ASN A 119 6.20 0.34 6.05
C ASN A 119 5.42 1.10 4.95
N THR A 120 5.99 1.16 3.74
CA THR A 120 5.34 1.78 2.59
C THR A 120 4.14 0.97 2.11
N ALA A 121 4.22 -0.36 2.12
CA ALA A 121 3.11 -1.26 1.79
C ALA A 121 1.91 -1.04 2.73
N VAL A 122 2.15 -0.96 4.05
CA VAL A 122 1.11 -0.69 5.05
C VAL A 122 0.39 0.65 4.79
N ARG A 123 1.15 1.72 4.53
CA ARG A 123 0.57 3.04 4.22
C ARG A 123 -0.18 3.06 2.90
N LEU A 124 0.30 2.31 1.90
CA LEU A 124 -0.35 2.19 0.60
C LEU A 124 -1.69 1.46 0.71
N THR A 125 -1.79 0.45 1.58
CA THR A 125 -3.07 -0.22 1.85
C THR A 125 -4.13 0.76 2.33
N ASP A 126 -3.81 1.66 3.25
CA ASP A 126 -4.76 2.68 3.70
C ASP A 126 -5.27 3.58 2.58
N TYR A 127 -4.40 3.91 1.62
CA TYR A 127 -4.80 4.65 0.42
C TYR A 127 -5.72 3.81 -0.47
N LEU A 128 -5.36 2.56 -0.78
CA LEU A 128 -6.16 1.69 -1.65
C LEU A 128 -7.54 1.40 -1.06
N LEU A 129 -7.63 1.20 0.26
CA LEU A 129 -8.88 0.96 0.97
C LEU A 129 -9.70 2.23 1.21
N SER A 130 -9.21 3.41 0.82
CA SER A 130 -9.97 4.66 0.87
C SER A 130 -10.93 4.84 -0.32
N PHE A 131 -10.75 4.07 -1.39
CA PHE A 131 -11.65 4.09 -2.53
C PHE A 131 -13.01 3.46 -2.19
N PRO A 132 -14.11 3.90 -2.84
CA PRO A 132 -15.40 3.22 -2.75
C PRO A 132 -15.27 1.76 -3.17
N ILE A 133 -15.98 0.86 -2.47
CA ILE A 133 -15.87 -0.60 -2.70
C ILE A 133 -16.17 -0.98 -4.15
N GLU A 134 -17.08 -0.27 -4.82
CA GLU A 134 -17.47 -0.46 -6.21
C GLU A 134 -16.29 -0.36 -7.20
N HIS A 135 -15.27 0.45 -6.87
CA HIS A 135 -14.06 0.57 -7.69
C HIS A 135 -13.02 -0.50 -7.35
N ILE A 136 -13.13 -1.15 -6.19
CA ILE A 136 -12.16 -2.13 -5.70
C ILE A 136 -12.56 -3.55 -6.14
N THR A 137 -13.79 -3.77 -6.61
CA THR A 137 -14.29 -5.10 -6.99
C THR A 137 -13.78 -5.55 -8.36
N ASN A 138 -13.05 -6.68 -8.38
CA ASN A 138 -12.72 -7.52 -9.54
C ASN A 138 -11.79 -6.95 -10.62
N ILE A 139 -11.25 -5.74 -10.44
CA ILE A 139 -10.40 -5.09 -11.45
C ILE A 139 -8.98 -5.66 -11.44
N THR A 140 -8.48 -6.00 -10.26
CA THR A 140 -7.08 -6.36 -10.03
C THR A 140 -7.01 -7.36 -8.86
N PRO A 141 -5.97 -8.21 -8.76
CA PRO A 141 -5.85 -9.22 -7.70
C PRO A 141 -5.52 -8.63 -6.32
N LEU A 142 -6.14 -7.51 -5.93
CA LEU A 142 -5.87 -6.80 -4.68
C LEU A 142 -6.11 -7.68 -3.45
N LYS A 143 -7.15 -8.53 -3.46
CA LYS A 143 -7.44 -9.44 -2.36
C LYS A 143 -6.26 -10.39 -2.09
N THR A 144 -5.69 -10.97 -3.14
CA THR A 144 -4.50 -11.83 -3.03
C THR A 144 -3.31 -11.05 -2.47
N VAL A 145 -3.03 -9.87 -3.03
CA VAL A 145 -1.89 -9.04 -2.62
C VAL A 145 -2.02 -8.53 -1.17
N LEU A 146 -3.24 -8.23 -0.71
CA LEU A 146 -3.53 -7.90 0.69
C LEU A 146 -3.32 -9.11 1.61
N GLY A 147 -3.70 -10.31 1.16
CA GLY A 147 -3.42 -11.55 1.87
C GLY A 147 -1.92 -11.79 2.06
N ASP A 148 -1.12 -11.56 1.01
CA ASP A 148 0.34 -11.67 1.09
C ASP A 148 0.94 -10.69 2.10
N LEU A 149 0.45 -9.44 2.14
CA LEU A 149 0.88 -8.46 3.14
C LEU A 149 0.54 -8.91 4.57
N LEU A 150 -0.68 -9.41 4.80
CA LEU A 150 -1.09 -9.89 6.12
C LEU A 150 -0.21 -11.07 6.58
N ASN A 151 0.07 -12.02 5.69
CA ASN A 151 0.95 -13.15 5.97
C ASN A 151 2.37 -12.69 6.36
N ILE A 152 2.90 -11.67 5.66
CA ILE A 152 4.20 -11.07 5.98
C ILE A 152 4.19 -10.45 7.39
N LEU A 153 3.15 -9.69 7.73
CA LEU A 153 3.02 -9.02 9.02
C LEU A 153 2.84 -10.02 10.18
N GLU A 154 2.10 -11.10 9.96
CA GLU A 154 1.92 -12.18 10.93
C GLU A 154 3.22 -12.96 11.18
N ALA A 155 3.99 -13.25 10.12
CA ALA A 155 5.29 -13.87 10.27
C ALA A 155 6.23 -13.01 11.13
N LEU A 156 6.24 -11.69 10.89
CA LEU A 156 7.02 -10.73 11.66
C LEU A 156 6.59 -10.59 13.11
N SER A 157 5.30 -10.69 13.43
CA SER A 157 4.84 -10.60 14.83
C SER A 157 5.20 -11.81 15.68
N ASN A 158 5.53 -12.93 15.02
CA ASN A 158 5.93 -14.18 15.67
C ASN A 158 7.46 -14.36 15.75
N GLU A 159 8.24 -13.44 15.19
CA GLU A 159 9.71 -13.35 15.32
C GLU A 159 10.10 -12.63 16.63
#